data_AF-A0A1M4N8H7-F1
#
_entry.id   AF-A0A1M4N8H7-F1
#
_cell.length_a   1.000
_cell.length_b   1.000
_cell.length_c   1.000
_cell.angle_alpha   90.00
_cell.angle_beta   90.00
_cell.angle_gamma   90.00
#
_symmetry.space_group_name_H-M   'P 1'
#
loop_
_entity.id
_entity.type
_entity.pdbx_description
1 polymer ?
#
loop_
_entity_poly.entity_id
_entity_poly.type
_entity_poly.pdbx_seq_one_letter_code
_entity_poly.pdbx_strand_id
1 'polypeptide(L)'
;MDIKPIRGIATLYMFSIALITNVIIGLLFFFVNTYLLSTILLVTLVIVDLYFLYYFFLDLTMKYTLIDNHIIIKSFWNLKKVDVDFKDIEGYMISKEPIHGIKLAGMGNSKFSYGRDIIDKIGIVRMFVSCQKSTMFFKTSKMCYAISPEQIEPIEEALINCNIPNYIDEYNEDSKVELHKDKKFLILLSMVALIIVLMIVIPAILYLRGSLPVSMPLSFDAAFIPIEYGTVKEFVFKQMAYGVMNMVILFCMYYAAYFCAKYDRKTAYRYIYISLIIVMVFFVIQIRILSRFGNI
;
A
#
# COMPACT_ATOMS: atom_id res chain seq x y z
N MET A 1 -0.21 -9.52 31.14
CA MET A 1 -0.71 -8.16 31.44
C MET A 1 -1.10 -7.45 30.15
N ASP A 2 -2.30 -6.89 30.07
CA ASP A 2 -2.73 -6.08 28.92
C ASP A 2 -2.44 -4.59 29.17
N ILE A 3 -1.79 -3.94 28.20
CA ILE A 3 -1.34 -2.55 28.25
C ILE A 3 -1.93 -1.80 27.06
N LYS A 4 -2.55 -0.64 27.32
CA LYS A 4 -3.14 0.20 26.28
C LYS A 4 -2.07 1.08 25.61
N PRO A 5 -2.27 1.49 24.35
CA PRO A 5 -1.44 2.52 23.74
C PRO A 5 -1.83 3.93 24.19
N ILE A 6 -0.85 4.84 24.24
CA ILE A 6 -1.09 6.27 24.43
C ILE A 6 -1.91 6.79 23.25
N ARG A 7 -3.13 7.23 23.49
CA ARG A 7 -3.98 7.83 22.45
C ARG A 7 -3.57 9.28 22.20
N GLY A 8 -3.20 9.56 20.95
CA GLY A 8 -2.82 10.88 20.48
C GLY A 8 -3.80 11.45 19.45
N ILE A 9 -3.30 12.38 18.63
CA ILE A 9 -4.05 13.05 17.55
C ILE A 9 -4.17 12.16 16.29
N ALA A 10 -3.59 10.95 16.32
CA ALA A 10 -3.52 10.04 15.17
C ALA A 10 -4.90 9.79 14.53
N THR A 11 -5.91 9.44 15.33
CA THR A 11 -7.28 9.16 14.87
C THR A 11 -7.89 10.37 14.17
N LEU A 12 -7.80 11.54 14.80
CA LEU A 12 -8.33 12.80 14.26
C LEU A 12 -7.63 13.16 12.95
N TYR A 13 -6.30 13.04 12.91
CA TYR A 13 -5.51 13.35 11.73
C TYR A 13 -5.85 12.44 10.55
N MET A 14 -5.95 11.13 10.77
CA MET A 14 -6.33 10.18 9.73
C MET A 14 -7.75 10.44 9.20
N PHE A 15 -8.70 10.72 10.09
CA PHE A 15 -10.07 11.07 9.70
C PHE A 15 -10.13 12.37 8.89
N SER A 16 -9.43 13.42 9.33
CA SER A 16 -9.40 14.70 8.63
C SER A 16 -8.80 14.57 7.23
N ILE A 17 -7.73 13.80 7.06
CA ILE A 17 -7.14 13.58 5.74
C ILE A 17 -8.10 12.80 4.84
N ALA A 18 -8.71 11.73 5.35
CA ALA A 18 -9.69 10.96 4.58
C ALA A 18 -10.83 11.88 4.08
N LEU A 19 -11.37 12.73 4.96
CA LEU A 19 -12.42 13.67 4.61
C LEU A 19 -11.97 14.68 3.53
N ILE A 20 -10.78 15.28 3.69
CA ILE A 20 -10.22 16.21 2.70
C ILE A 20 -10.02 15.52 1.36
N THR A 21 -9.44 14.31 1.35
CA THR A 21 -9.22 13.55 0.11
C THR A 21 -10.54 13.22 -0.58
N ASN A 22 -11.58 12.84 0.17
CA ASN A 22 -12.89 12.53 -0.41
C ASN A 22 -13.58 13.78 -0.97
N VAL A 23 -13.44 14.93 -0.31
CA VAL A 23 -13.93 16.22 -0.85
C VAL A 23 -13.20 16.57 -2.15
N ILE A 24 -11.88 16.43 -2.20
CA ILE A 24 -11.09 16.71 -3.42
C ILE A 24 -11.52 15.77 -4.56
N ILE A 25 -11.64 14.47 -4.31
CA ILE A 25 -12.08 13.51 -5.33
C ILE A 25 -13.51 13.81 -5.77
N GLY A 26 -14.42 14.15 -4.84
CA GLY A 26 -15.78 14.59 -5.13
C GLY A 26 -15.83 15.85 -6.02
N LEU A 27 -14.94 16.81 -5.77
CA LEU A 27 -14.79 17.99 -6.64
C LEU A 27 -14.32 17.60 -8.04
N LEU A 28 -13.34 16.70 -8.16
CA LEU A 28 -12.86 16.21 -9.46
C LEU A 28 -13.97 15.52 -10.27
N PHE A 29 -14.90 14.82 -9.62
CA PHE A 29 -16.05 14.23 -10.32
C PHE A 29 -16.91 15.25 -11.06
N PHE A 30 -17.04 16.49 -10.55
CA PHE A 30 -17.80 17.55 -11.25
C PHE A 30 -17.14 18.01 -12.56
N PHE A 31 -15.82 17.88 -12.68
CA PHE A 31 -15.07 18.30 -13.88
C PHE A 31 -14.94 17.19 -14.92
N VAL A 32 -15.35 15.96 -14.58
CA VAL A 32 -15.15 14.79 -15.43
C VAL A 32 -16.47 14.27 -15.96
N ASN A 33 -16.60 14.23 -17.29
CA ASN A 33 -17.79 13.70 -17.97
C ASN A 33 -17.48 12.46 -18.84
N THR A 34 -16.35 11.78 -18.62
CA THR A 34 -16.01 10.57 -19.39
C THR A 34 -16.02 9.34 -18.52
N TYR A 35 -16.60 8.25 -19.04
CA TYR A 35 -16.69 6.98 -18.32
C TYR A 35 -15.35 6.50 -17.75
N LEU A 36 -14.29 6.61 -18.55
CA LEU A 36 -12.96 6.15 -18.19
C LEU A 36 -12.44 6.89 -16.94
N LEU A 37 -12.47 8.22 -16.98
CA LEU A 37 -11.97 9.04 -15.87
C LEU A 37 -12.87 8.90 -14.63
N SER A 38 -14.19 8.85 -14.79
CA SER A 38 -15.12 8.63 -13.67
C SER A 38 -14.87 7.27 -13.01
N THR A 39 -14.58 6.22 -13.78
CA THR A 39 -14.26 4.89 -13.25
C THR A 39 -12.93 4.90 -12.49
N ILE A 40 -11.90 5.55 -13.03
CA ILE A 40 -10.60 5.69 -12.35
C ILE A 40 -10.75 6.45 -11.03
N LEU A 41 -11.50 7.56 -11.01
CA LEU A 41 -11.77 8.32 -9.79
C LEU A 41 -12.52 7.47 -8.75
N LEU A 42 -13.52 6.70 -9.16
CA LEU A 42 -14.30 5.84 -8.26
C LEU A 42 -13.42 4.75 -7.63
N VAL A 43 -12.61 4.07 -8.44
CA VAL A 43 -11.70 3.03 -7.95
C VAL A 43 -10.64 3.63 -7.02
N THR A 44 -10.13 4.82 -7.37
CA THR A 44 -9.17 5.54 -6.51
C THR A 44 -9.78 5.88 -5.16
N LEU A 45 -11.01 6.40 -5.14
CA LEU A 45 -11.75 6.70 -3.92
C LEU A 45 -11.86 5.46 -3.02
N VAL A 46 -12.33 4.34 -3.58
CA VAL A 46 -12.48 3.07 -2.84
C VAL A 46 -11.16 2.59 -2.24
N ILE A 47 -10.06 2.65 -3.00
CA ILE A 47 -8.74 2.20 -2.52
C ILE A 47 -8.23 3.10 -1.40
N VAL A 48 -8.38 4.41 -1.56
CA VAL A 48 -7.96 5.41 -0.57
C VAL A 48 -8.76 5.25 0.73
N ASP A 49 -10.08 5.08 0.62
CA ASP A 49 -10.95 4.85 1.78
C ASP A 49 -10.57 3.56 2.51
N LEU A 50 -10.36 2.45 1.78
CA LEU A 50 -9.89 1.19 2.36
C LEU A 50 -8.53 1.36 3.07
N TYR A 51 -7.63 2.14 2.49
CA TYR A 51 -6.33 2.44 3.10
C TYR A 51 -6.48 3.21 4.42
N PHE A 52 -7.28 4.27 4.45
CA PHE A 52 -7.51 5.06 5.66
C PHE A 52 -8.26 4.26 6.72
N LEU A 53 -9.31 3.52 6.34
CA LEU A 53 -10.05 2.64 7.24
C LEU A 53 -9.13 1.61 7.89
N TYR A 54 -8.22 1.01 7.13
CA TYR A 54 -7.26 0.05 7.68
C TYR A 54 -6.42 0.66 8.82
N TYR A 55 -5.82 1.84 8.63
CA TYR A 55 -4.99 2.46 9.67
C TYR A 55 -5.83 3.06 10.81
N PHE A 56 -7.03 3.54 10.52
CA PHE A 56 -7.99 4.00 11.50
C PHE A 56 -8.40 2.88 12.46
N PHE A 57 -8.79 1.72 11.94
CA PHE A 57 -9.10 0.55 12.77
C PHE A 57 -7.87 -0.03 13.46
N LEU A 58 -6.70 0.00 12.81
CA LEU A 58 -5.45 -0.41 13.43
C LEU A 58 -5.21 0.40 14.69
N ASP A 59 -5.26 1.74 14.59
CA ASP A 59 -5.14 2.64 15.73
C ASP A 59 -6.19 2.25 16.77
N LEU A 60 -7.48 2.36 16.48
CA LEU A 60 -8.58 2.14 17.46
C LEU A 60 -8.50 0.81 18.22
N THR A 61 -8.06 -0.26 17.57
CA THR A 61 -8.09 -1.62 18.14
C THR A 61 -6.75 -2.09 18.73
N MET A 62 -5.66 -1.33 18.52
CA MET A 62 -4.34 -1.73 18.96
C MET A 62 -4.24 -1.83 20.49
N LYS A 63 -3.63 -2.92 20.96
CA LYS A 63 -3.29 -3.19 22.36
C LYS A 63 -1.98 -3.95 22.45
N TYR A 64 -1.27 -3.81 23.55
CA TYR A 64 -0.07 -4.59 23.85
C TYR A 64 -0.40 -5.60 24.95
N THR A 65 0.14 -6.80 24.83
CA THR A 65 -0.02 -7.83 25.86
C THR A 65 1.36 -8.39 26.20
N LEU A 66 1.73 -8.31 27.47
CA LEU A 66 2.93 -8.95 28.03
C LEU A 66 2.55 -10.33 28.58
N ILE A 67 3.08 -11.41 28.02
CA ILE A 67 2.87 -12.81 28.47
C ILE A 67 4.21 -13.53 28.40
N ASP A 68 4.65 -14.16 29.48
CA ASP A 68 5.78 -15.11 29.50
C ASP A 68 7.05 -14.66 28.74
N ASN A 69 7.46 -13.39 28.92
CA ASN A 69 8.59 -12.74 28.21
C ASN A 69 8.36 -12.49 26.70
N HIS A 70 7.10 -12.36 26.30
CA HIS A 70 6.70 -11.91 24.98
C HIS A 70 5.96 -10.57 25.06
N ILE A 71 6.27 -9.66 24.15
CA ILE A 71 5.39 -8.51 23.82
C ILE A 71 4.57 -8.88 22.59
N ILE A 72 3.27 -9.05 22.79
CA ILE A 72 2.32 -9.31 21.72
C ILE A 72 1.57 -8.01 21.39
N ILE A 73 1.81 -7.48 20.20
CA ILE A 73 1.08 -6.34 19.64
C ILE A 73 -0.16 -6.90 18.91
N LYS A 74 -1.33 -6.69 19.52
CA LYS A 74 -2.63 -7.13 19.00
C LYS A 74 -3.31 -5.97 18.27
N SER A 75 -3.89 -6.25 17.12
CA SER A 75 -4.70 -5.31 16.34
C SER A 75 -5.88 -6.04 15.69
N PHE A 76 -6.92 -5.29 15.30
CA PHE A 76 -8.16 -5.81 14.69
C PHE A 76 -8.83 -6.90 15.54
N TRP A 77 -9.14 -6.60 16.81
CA TRP A 77 -9.76 -7.57 17.74
C TRP A 77 -9.07 -8.95 17.74
N ASN A 78 -7.73 -8.96 17.79
CA ASN A 78 -6.91 -10.17 17.85
C ASN A 78 -6.74 -10.94 16.53
N LEU A 79 -7.29 -10.45 15.41
CA LEU A 79 -7.09 -11.05 14.08
C LEU A 79 -5.64 -10.90 13.59
N LYS A 80 -4.97 -9.82 13.99
CA LYS A 80 -3.59 -9.55 13.62
C LYS A 80 -2.74 -9.42 14.88
N LYS A 81 -1.72 -10.27 14.97
CA LYS A 81 -0.77 -10.32 16.07
C LYS A 81 0.64 -10.16 15.55
N VAL A 82 1.47 -9.43 16.28
CA VAL A 82 2.92 -9.42 16.12
C VAL A 82 3.49 -9.82 17.46
N ASP A 83 4.22 -10.91 17.46
CA ASP A 83 4.84 -11.49 18.65
C ASP A 83 6.33 -11.15 18.61
N VAL A 84 6.85 -10.60 19.70
CA VAL A 84 8.26 -10.27 19.90
C VAL A 84 8.70 -10.96 21.18
N ASP A 85 9.48 -12.03 21.02
CA ASP A 85 10.12 -12.76 22.13
C ASP A 85 11.31 -11.94 22.65
N PHE A 86 11.45 -11.83 23.96
CA PHE A 86 12.54 -11.11 24.60
C PHE A 86 13.90 -11.73 24.32
N LYS A 87 13.95 -13.04 24.05
CA LYS A 87 15.19 -13.73 23.66
C LYS A 87 15.73 -13.25 22.31
N ASP A 88 14.85 -12.73 21.45
CA ASP A 88 15.23 -12.21 20.13
C ASP A 88 15.63 -10.72 20.17
N ILE A 89 15.46 -10.05 21.32
CA ILE A 89 15.76 -8.62 21.47
C ILE A 89 17.24 -8.44 21.80
N GLU A 90 17.94 -7.75 20.92
CA GLU A 90 19.37 -7.41 21.06
C GLU A 90 19.58 -6.15 21.90
N GLY A 91 18.59 -5.26 21.94
CA GLY A 91 18.63 -4.03 22.72
C GLY A 91 17.33 -3.23 22.61
N TYR A 92 17.09 -2.33 23.56
CA TYR A 92 15.94 -1.43 23.58
C TYR A 92 16.34 0.01 23.85
N MET A 93 15.49 0.96 23.45
CA MET A 93 15.68 2.39 23.73
C MET A 93 14.33 3.06 23.94
N ILE A 94 14.26 3.99 24.90
CA ILE A 94 13.06 4.81 25.13
C ILE A 94 13.35 6.24 24.66
N SER A 95 12.50 6.77 23.78
CA SER A 95 12.57 8.15 23.32
C SER A 95 11.28 8.90 23.62
N LYS A 96 11.43 10.14 24.07
CA LYS A 96 10.34 11.12 24.26
C LYS A 96 10.33 12.19 23.17
N GLU A 97 11.26 12.09 22.22
CA GLU A 97 11.41 13.04 21.13
C GLU A 97 10.40 12.75 20.00
N PRO A 98 10.12 13.74 19.13
CA PRO A 98 9.39 13.50 17.90
C PRO A 98 10.04 12.40 17.06
N ILE A 99 9.23 11.68 16.30
CA ILE A 99 9.71 10.63 15.41
C ILE A 99 10.44 11.30 14.24
N HIS A 100 11.78 11.22 14.25
CA HIS A 100 12.65 11.72 13.19
C HIS A 100 13.05 10.57 12.26
N GLY A 101 12.35 10.47 11.12
CA GLY A 101 12.63 9.43 10.13
C GLY A 101 11.88 9.60 8.82
N ILE A 102 12.23 8.75 7.86
CA ILE A 102 11.61 8.69 6.54
C ILE A 102 10.60 7.55 6.53
N LYS A 103 9.34 7.87 6.28
CA LYS A 103 8.29 6.85 6.15
C LYS A 103 8.45 6.09 4.83
N LEU A 104 8.59 4.78 4.92
CA LEU A 104 8.58 3.88 3.76
C LEU A 104 7.17 3.43 3.40
N ALA A 105 6.37 3.13 4.42
CA ALA A 105 5.05 2.56 4.23
C ALA A 105 4.13 2.87 5.41
N GLY A 106 2.88 3.23 5.11
CA GLY A 106 1.83 3.37 6.11
C GLY A 106 1.42 4.81 6.38
N MET A 107 0.98 5.10 7.59
CA MET A 107 0.33 6.36 7.95
C MET A 107 0.96 6.92 9.22
N GLY A 108 1.28 8.21 9.22
CA GLY A 108 2.07 8.80 10.31
C GLY A 108 2.63 10.17 10.00
N ASN A 109 3.23 10.78 11.00
CA ASN A 109 4.05 11.98 10.95
C ASN A 109 5.00 11.95 12.16
N SER A 110 5.62 13.08 12.52
CA SER A 110 6.51 13.14 13.69
C SER A 110 5.81 12.89 15.04
N LYS A 111 4.47 12.89 15.08
CA LYS A 111 3.69 12.70 16.31
C LYS A 111 3.18 11.27 16.51
N PHE A 112 3.03 10.51 15.44
CA PHE A 112 2.55 9.13 15.48
C PHE A 112 3.00 8.42 14.21
N SER A 113 3.22 7.12 14.26
CA SER A 113 3.55 6.38 13.06
C SER A 113 3.06 4.93 13.12
N TYR A 114 2.44 4.51 12.01
CA TYR A 114 1.97 3.17 11.76
C TYR A 114 2.53 2.66 10.44
N GLY A 115 3.21 1.52 10.48
CA GLY A 115 3.75 0.90 9.28
C GLY A 115 5.25 0.68 9.38
N ARG A 116 6.02 1.26 8.45
CA ARG A 116 7.47 1.12 8.36
C ARG A 116 8.13 2.45 8.09
N ASP A 117 9.11 2.78 8.92
CA ASP A 117 9.90 3.99 8.84
C ASP A 117 11.39 3.62 8.87
N ILE A 118 12.23 4.44 8.25
CA ILE A 118 13.67 4.46 8.50
C ILE A 118 13.91 5.55 9.54
N ILE A 119 14.33 5.16 10.72
CA ILE A 119 14.66 6.08 11.82
C ILE A 119 16.17 6.26 11.85
N ASP A 120 16.62 7.50 12.01
CA ASP A 120 18.04 7.82 12.11
C ASP A 120 18.70 6.99 13.23
N LYS A 121 19.88 6.44 12.96
CA LYS A 121 20.68 5.56 13.86
C LYS A 121 20.06 4.20 14.24
N ILE A 122 18.74 4.01 14.06
CA ILE A 122 18.05 2.73 14.38
C ILE A 122 17.85 1.86 13.14
N GLY A 123 17.68 2.47 11.96
CA GLY A 123 17.40 1.75 10.70
C GLY A 123 15.91 1.52 10.47
N ILE A 124 15.55 0.40 9.82
CA ILE A 124 14.16 0.09 9.47
C ILE A 124 13.38 -0.37 10.71
N VAL A 125 12.38 0.41 11.08
CA VAL A 125 11.51 0.15 12.23
C VAL A 125 10.08 -0.09 11.78
N ARG A 126 9.44 -1.14 12.29
CA ARG A 126 8.00 -1.31 12.17
C ARG A 126 7.29 -0.59 13.30
N MET A 127 6.58 0.46 12.93
CA MET A 127 6.00 1.42 13.85
C MET A 127 4.57 1.01 14.25
N PHE A 128 4.35 1.01 15.56
CA PHE A 128 3.05 0.87 16.24
C PHE A 128 2.89 2.00 17.25
N VAL A 129 3.15 3.24 16.82
CA VAL A 129 3.28 4.40 17.69
C VAL A 129 2.06 5.29 17.48
N SER A 130 1.17 5.32 18.47
CA SER A 130 -0.03 6.15 18.50
C SER A 130 0.24 7.59 18.92
N CYS A 131 1.31 7.81 19.68
CA CYS A 131 1.72 9.11 20.19
C CYS A 131 3.21 9.11 20.55
N GLN A 132 3.92 10.19 20.24
CA GLN A 132 5.37 10.30 20.47
C GLN A 132 5.79 10.55 21.93
N LYS A 133 4.83 10.74 22.85
CA LYS A 133 5.12 11.11 24.25
C LYS A 133 6.08 10.14 24.95
N SER A 134 5.98 8.86 24.63
CA SER A 134 6.87 7.84 25.14
C SER A 134 6.90 6.67 24.18
N THR A 135 7.95 6.62 23.36
CA THR A 135 8.13 5.61 22.32
C THR A 135 9.23 4.66 22.76
N MET A 136 8.92 3.38 22.82
CA MET A 136 9.88 2.32 23.14
C MET A 136 10.24 1.57 21.86
N PHE A 137 11.52 1.56 21.54
CA PHE A 137 12.11 0.85 20.40
C PHE A 137 12.73 -0.46 20.87
N PHE A 138 12.58 -1.51 20.06
CA PHE A 138 13.21 -2.81 20.26
C PHE A 138 13.97 -3.19 19.00
N LYS A 139 15.24 -3.56 19.12
CA LYS A 139 16.02 -4.16 18.03
C LYS A 139 15.99 -5.68 18.16
N THR A 140 15.67 -6.36 17.08
CA THR A 140 15.81 -7.82 16.96
C THR A 140 16.73 -8.15 15.79
N SER A 141 17.21 -9.39 15.72
CA SER A 141 18.04 -9.89 14.62
C SER A 141 17.44 -9.71 13.22
N LYS A 142 16.11 -9.58 13.11
CA LYS A 142 15.40 -9.45 11.82
C LYS A 142 14.99 -8.01 11.49
N MET A 143 14.58 -7.23 12.48
CA MET A 143 14.03 -5.89 12.29
C MET A 143 13.82 -5.16 13.63
N CYS A 144 13.70 -3.84 13.57
CA CYS A 144 13.33 -3.04 14.73
C CYS A 144 11.81 -2.88 14.83
N TYR A 145 11.30 -2.73 16.05
CA TYR A 145 9.90 -2.44 16.37
C TYR A 145 9.80 -1.20 17.24
N ALA A 146 8.70 -0.46 17.13
CA ALA A 146 8.42 0.64 18.04
C ALA A 146 6.97 0.59 18.54
N ILE A 147 6.77 0.83 19.83
CA ILE A 147 5.46 0.92 20.49
C ILE A 147 5.36 2.19 21.34
N SER A 148 4.14 2.62 21.63
CA SER A 148 3.88 3.72 22.58
C SER A 148 2.85 3.33 23.64
N PRO A 149 3.24 2.55 24.67
CA PRO A 149 2.36 2.07 25.72
C PRO A 149 2.07 3.17 26.75
N GLU A 150 0.88 3.14 27.34
CA GLU A 150 0.46 4.07 28.39
C GLU A 150 1.25 3.87 29.69
N GLN A 151 1.68 2.63 29.94
CA GLN A 151 2.56 2.24 31.05
C GLN A 151 3.78 1.54 30.45
N ILE A 152 4.96 2.13 30.60
CA ILE A 152 6.22 1.58 30.08
C ILE A 152 6.90 0.68 31.10
N GLU A 153 6.74 1.02 32.37
CA GLU A 153 7.46 0.47 33.52
C GLU A 153 7.37 -1.07 33.55
N PRO A 154 6.19 -1.70 33.36
CA PRO A 154 6.11 -3.17 33.39
C PRO A 154 6.87 -3.85 32.24
N ILE A 155 7.02 -3.16 31.12
CA ILE A 155 7.73 -3.67 29.94
C ILE A 155 9.24 -3.51 30.17
N GLU A 156 9.66 -2.34 30.64
CA GLU A 156 11.07 -2.04 30.92
C GLU A 156 11.63 -2.96 32.01
N GLU A 157 10.91 -3.16 33.11
CA GLU A 157 11.30 -4.10 34.17
C GLU A 157 11.48 -5.52 33.64
N ALA A 158 10.59 -5.98 32.75
CA ALA A 158 10.67 -7.31 32.19
C ALA A 158 11.86 -7.47 31.23
N LEU A 159 12.27 -6.41 30.52
CA LEU A 159 13.49 -6.39 29.69
C LEU A 159 14.76 -6.39 30.55
N ILE A 160 14.78 -5.61 31.63
CA ILE A 160 15.89 -5.57 32.60
C ILE A 160 16.09 -6.95 33.24
N ASN A 161 15.00 -7.62 33.63
CA ASN A 161 15.04 -8.97 34.21
C ASN A 161 15.59 -10.01 33.22
N CYS A 162 15.53 -9.75 31.92
CA CYS A 162 16.12 -10.59 30.87
C CYS A 162 17.56 -10.19 30.50
N ASN A 163 18.18 -9.24 31.21
CA ASN A 163 19.51 -8.70 30.93
C ASN A 163 19.65 -8.08 29.52
N ILE A 164 18.59 -7.49 28.99
CA ILE A 164 18.63 -6.83 27.67
C ILE A 164 19.21 -5.42 27.85
N PRO A 165 20.18 -5.01 27.01
CA PRO A 165 20.80 -3.69 27.12
C PRO A 165 19.84 -2.56 26.73
N ASN A 166 19.97 -1.42 27.41
CA ASN A 166 19.14 -0.22 27.24
C ASN A 166 19.67 0.75 26.16
N TYR A 167 20.39 0.22 25.17
CA TYR A 167 20.81 0.95 23.98
C TYR A 167 20.62 0.07 22.75
N ILE A 168 20.52 0.72 21.58
CA ILE A 168 20.42 0.05 20.29
C ILE A 168 21.70 0.40 19.51
N ASP A 169 22.49 -0.62 19.15
CA ASP A 169 23.64 -0.42 18.25
C ASP A 169 23.19 0.05 16.87
N GLU A 170 23.98 0.96 16.29
CA GLU A 170 23.73 1.55 14.98
C GLU A 170 23.53 0.47 13.91
N TYR A 171 22.49 0.65 13.09
CA TYR A 171 22.10 -0.34 12.11
C TYR A 171 23.03 -0.30 10.88
N ASN A 172 23.85 -1.35 10.71
CA ASN A 172 24.56 -1.62 9.46
C ASN A 172 23.66 -2.42 8.52
N GLU A 173 23.22 -1.80 7.43
CA GLU A 173 22.35 -2.42 6.44
C GLU A 173 23.19 -3.14 5.37
N ASP A 174 23.51 -4.41 5.62
CA ASP A 174 24.07 -5.31 4.60
C ASP A 174 22.97 -6.20 4.03
N SER A 175 22.22 -5.74 3.04
CA SER A 175 21.60 -6.68 2.09
C SER A 175 21.32 -6.05 0.71
N LYS A 176 22.00 -6.58 -0.32
CA LYS A 176 21.56 -6.41 -1.70
C LYS A 176 20.27 -7.20 -1.89
N VAL A 177 19.13 -6.51 -1.98
CA VAL A 177 17.84 -7.17 -2.25
C VAL A 177 17.66 -7.36 -3.76
N GLU A 178 17.74 -8.61 -4.21
CA GLU A 178 17.55 -8.98 -5.61
C GLU A 178 16.10 -9.37 -5.90
N LEU A 179 15.27 -8.39 -6.29
CA LEU A 179 13.86 -8.61 -6.66
C LEU A 179 13.66 -9.65 -7.77
N HIS A 180 14.59 -9.74 -8.72
CA HIS A 180 14.51 -10.66 -9.85
C HIS A 180 14.67 -12.14 -9.46
N LYS A 181 15.20 -12.44 -8.27
CA LYS A 181 15.24 -13.82 -7.74
C LYS A 181 13.99 -14.20 -6.96
N ASP A 182 13.11 -13.24 -6.71
CA ASP A 182 11.88 -13.45 -5.96
C ASP A 182 10.76 -13.98 -6.86
N LYS A 183 10.48 -15.28 -6.74
CA LYS A 183 9.38 -15.95 -7.45
C LYS A 183 8.03 -15.24 -7.27
N LYS A 184 7.71 -14.74 -6.07
CA LYS A 184 6.41 -14.08 -5.82
C LYS A 184 6.33 -12.74 -6.56
N PHE A 185 7.42 -12.00 -6.58
CA PHE A 185 7.50 -10.73 -7.31
C PHE A 185 7.38 -10.96 -8.82
N LEU A 186 8.12 -11.95 -9.34
CA LEU A 186 8.05 -12.32 -10.74
C LEU A 186 6.66 -12.81 -11.17
N ILE A 187 6.00 -13.67 -10.38
CA ILE A 187 4.64 -14.13 -10.69
C ILE A 187 3.69 -12.94 -10.82
N LEU A 188 3.74 -12.00 -9.87
CA LEU A 188 2.90 -10.81 -9.89
C LEU A 188 3.21 -9.92 -11.11
N LEU A 189 4.50 -9.69 -11.40
CA LEU A 189 4.95 -8.92 -12.56
C LEU A 189 4.48 -9.56 -13.88
N SER A 190 4.65 -10.88 -14.02
CA SER A 190 4.22 -11.64 -15.19
C SER A 190 2.71 -11.62 -15.36
N MET A 191 1.94 -11.66 -14.28
CA MET A 191 0.47 -11.54 -14.34
C MET A 191 0.05 -10.18 -14.91
N VAL A 192 0.64 -9.08 -14.44
CA VAL A 192 0.33 -7.73 -14.96
C VAL A 192 0.72 -7.62 -16.43
N ALA A 193 1.92 -8.08 -16.79
CA ALA A 193 2.39 -8.08 -18.17
C ALA A 193 1.48 -8.90 -19.09
N LEU A 194 1.01 -10.07 -18.65
CA LEU A 194 0.08 -10.90 -19.42
C LEU A 194 -1.23 -10.16 -19.69
N ILE A 195 -1.83 -9.50 -18.70
CA ILE A 195 -3.07 -8.75 -18.89
C ILE A 195 -2.86 -7.60 -19.89
N ILE A 196 -1.73 -6.88 -19.80
CA ILE A 196 -1.39 -5.82 -20.77
C ILE A 196 -1.26 -6.38 -22.19
N VAL A 197 -0.60 -7.53 -22.36
CA VAL A 197 -0.50 -8.19 -23.66
C VAL A 197 -1.89 -8.57 -24.17
N LEU A 198 -2.76 -9.13 -23.32
CA LEU A 198 -4.14 -9.45 -23.68
C LEU A 198 -4.93 -8.21 -24.10
N MET A 199 -4.76 -7.07 -23.40
CA MET A 199 -5.38 -5.81 -23.77
C MET A 199 -5.03 -5.38 -25.20
N ILE A 200 -3.78 -5.56 -25.61
CA ILE A 200 -3.29 -5.19 -26.95
C ILE A 200 -3.75 -6.21 -28.00
N VAL A 201 -3.63 -7.49 -27.69
CA VAL A 201 -3.81 -8.59 -28.65
C VAL A 201 -5.28 -8.89 -28.92
N ILE A 202 -6.16 -8.83 -27.92
CA ILE A 202 -7.59 -9.19 -28.10
C ILE A 202 -8.28 -8.31 -29.17
N PRO A 203 -8.21 -6.97 -29.12
CA PRO A 203 -8.81 -6.11 -30.15
C PRO A 203 -8.20 -6.35 -31.53
N ALA A 204 -6.89 -6.58 -31.60
CA ALA A 204 -6.19 -6.84 -32.84
C ALA A 204 -6.63 -8.17 -33.49
N ILE A 205 -6.77 -9.24 -32.72
CA ILE A 205 -7.28 -10.53 -33.21
C ILE A 205 -8.72 -10.39 -33.71
N LEU A 206 -9.59 -9.72 -32.94
CA LEU A 206 -10.99 -9.52 -33.31
C LEU A 206 -11.14 -8.70 -34.60
N TYR A 207 -10.29 -7.70 -34.78
CA TYR A 207 -10.20 -6.92 -36.02
C TYR A 207 -9.77 -7.78 -37.22
N LEU A 208 -8.70 -8.56 -37.07
CA LEU A 208 -8.20 -9.43 -38.15
C LEU A 208 -9.19 -10.54 -38.53
N ARG A 209 -10.00 -11.01 -37.58
CA ARG A 209 -11.07 -11.99 -37.84
C ARG A 209 -12.33 -11.38 -38.44
N GLY A 210 -12.44 -10.06 -38.53
CA GLY A 210 -13.66 -9.37 -38.98
C GLY A 210 -14.86 -9.56 -38.02
N SER A 211 -14.60 -9.89 -36.75
CA SER A 211 -15.66 -10.15 -35.75
C SER A 211 -16.22 -8.87 -35.10
N LEU A 212 -15.63 -7.72 -35.42
CA LEU A 212 -16.07 -6.41 -34.94
C LEU A 212 -17.06 -5.78 -35.94
N PRO A 213 -18.10 -5.06 -35.47
CA PRO A 213 -19.03 -4.34 -36.36
C PRO A 213 -18.30 -3.22 -37.12
N VAL A 214 -18.91 -2.72 -38.20
CA VAL A 214 -18.33 -1.69 -39.09
C VAL A 214 -17.94 -0.40 -38.34
N SER A 215 -18.69 -0.03 -37.32
CA SER A 215 -18.43 1.12 -36.46
C SER A 215 -18.40 0.72 -34.99
N MET A 216 -17.47 1.31 -34.24
CA MET A 216 -17.29 1.05 -32.81
C MET A 216 -17.28 2.37 -32.04
N PRO A 217 -17.80 2.40 -30.80
CA PRO A 217 -17.75 3.58 -29.96
C PRO A 217 -16.31 3.89 -29.53
N LEU A 218 -15.88 5.13 -29.72
CA LEU A 218 -14.56 5.62 -29.32
C LEU A 218 -14.58 6.23 -27.92
N SER A 219 -15.64 6.95 -27.55
CA SER A 219 -15.76 7.63 -26.25
C SER A 219 -17.15 7.46 -25.65
N PHE A 220 -17.21 7.57 -24.32
CA PHE A 220 -18.41 7.33 -23.52
C PHE A 220 -18.57 8.44 -22.48
N ASP A 221 -19.82 8.84 -22.24
CA ASP A 221 -20.16 9.71 -21.12
C ASP A 221 -20.05 8.98 -19.78
N ALA A 222 -20.24 9.68 -18.67
CA ALA A 222 -20.19 9.05 -17.33
C ALA A 222 -21.20 7.90 -17.15
N ALA A 223 -22.31 7.88 -17.90
CA ALA A 223 -23.34 6.85 -17.87
C ALA A 223 -23.05 5.65 -18.79
N PHE A 224 -21.87 5.59 -19.41
CA PHE A 224 -21.48 4.57 -20.39
C PHE A 224 -22.37 4.56 -21.64
N ILE A 225 -22.82 5.74 -22.06
CA ILE A 225 -23.51 5.99 -23.32
C ILE A 225 -22.46 6.46 -24.34
N PRO A 226 -22.39 5.84 -25.53
CA PRO A 226 -21.50 6.29 -26.60
C PRO A 226 -21.75 7.74 -26.99
N ILE A 227 -20.70 8.57 -26.96
CA ILE A 227 -20.75 9.96 -27.45
C ILE A 227 -20.25 10.03 -28.90
N GLU A 228 -19.22 9.25 -29.20
CA GLU A 228 -18.49 9.31 -30.47
C GLU A 228 -18.30 7.91 -31.03
N TYR A 229 -18.62 7.74 -32.31
CA TYR A 229 -18.36 6.52 -33.06
C TYR A 229 -17.24 6.77 -34.06
N GLY A 230 -16.44 5.73 -34.29
CA GLY A 230 -15.39 5.74 -35.29
C GLY A 230 -15.31 4.40 -36.01
N THR A 231 -14.30 4.30 -36.87
CA THR A 231 -13.96 3.07 -37.57
C THR A 231 -13.42 2.03 -36.59
N VAL A 232 -13.54 0.75 -36.96
CA VAL A 232 -12.96 -0.35 -36.18
C VAL A 232 -11.46 -0.17 -35.99
N LYS A 233 -10.77 0.36 -37.00
CA LYS A 233 -9.33 0.62 -36.94
C LYS A 233 -8.98 1.65 -35.86
N GLU A 234 -9.73 2.74 -35.78
CA GLU A 234 -9.54 3.77 -34.75
C GLU A 234 -9.81 3.21 -33.35
N PHE A 235 -10.86 2.40 -33.20
CA PHE A 235 -11.15 1.73 -31.94
C PHE A 235 -10.01 0.81 -31.50
N VAL A 236 -9.54 -0.06 -32.39
CA VAL A 236 -8.43 -1.00 -32.11
C VAL A 236 -7.18 -0.24 -31.73
N PHE A 237 -6.82 0.80 -32.49
CA PHE A 237 -5.65 1.63 -32.20
C PHE A 237 -5.77 2.31 -30.83
N LYS A 238 -6.95 2.80 -30.47
CA LYS A 238 -7.22 3.39 -29.14
C LYS A 238 -7.05 2.38 -28.01
N GLN A 239 -7.58 1.15 -28.16
CA GLN A 239 -7.40 0.09 -27.16
C GLN A 239 -5.92 -0.33 -27.03
N MET A 240 -5.21 -0.45 -28.15
CA MET A 240 -3.78 -0.73 -28.14
C MET A 240 -2.98 0.38 -27.45
N ALA A 241 -3.32 1.65 -27.70
CA ALA A 241 -2.71 2.79 -27.03
C ALA A 241 -2.91 2.73 -25.50
N TYR A 242 -4.11 2.34 -25.02
CA TYR A 242 -4.32 2.09 -23.60
C TYR A 242 -3.46 0.95 -23.05
N GLY A 243 -3.27 -0.13 -23.81
CA GLY A 243 -2.34 -1.20 -23.44
C GLY A 243 -0.89 -0.71 -23.33
N VAL A 244 -0.41 0.07 -24.30
CA VAL A 244 0.95 0.67 -24.28
C VAL A 244 1.11 1.63 -23.10
N MET A 245 0.13 2.49 -22.82
CA MET A 245 0.17 3.38 -21.64
C MET A 245 0.28 2.58 -20.35
N ASN A 246 -0.45 1.47 -20.23
CA ASN A 246 -0.34 0.57 -19.08
C ASN A 246 1.03 -0.12 -18.99
N MET A 247 1.67 -0.42 -20.12
CA MET A 247 3.05 -0.92 -20.16
C MET A 247 4.03 0.12 -19.61
N VAL A 248 3.88 1.39 -19.97
CA VAL A 248 4.69 2.50 -19.41
C VAL A 248 4.48 2.61 -17.90
N ILE A 249 3.23 2.53 -17.42
CA ILE A 249 2.93 2.55 -15.98
C ILE A 249 3.61 1.37 -15.27
N LEU A 250 3.52 0.16 -15.83
CA LEU A 250 4.19 -1.01 -15.27
C LEU A 250 5.71 -0.81 -15.16
N PHE A 251 6.33 -0.25 -16.20
CA PHE A 251 7.75 0.05 -16.20
C PHE A 251 8.12 1.05 -15.10
N CYS A 252 7.38 2.16 -14.97
CA CYS A 252 7.58 3.14 -13.90
C CYS A 252 7.43 2.51 -12.49
N MET A 253 6.39 1.69 -12.30
CA MET A 253 6.14 1.01 -11.03
C MET A 253 7.20 -0.05 -10.71
N TYR A 254 7.75 -0.72 -11.73
CA TYR A 254 8.87 -1.64 -11.56
C TYR A 254 10.13 -0.92 -11.06
N TYR A 255 10.48 0.24 -11.63
CA TYR A 255 11.63 1.01 -11.15
C TYR A 255 11.40 1.57 -9.75
N ALA A 256 10.20 2.07 -9.44
CA ALA A 256 9.84 2.48 -8.09
C ALA A 256 9.99 1.31 -7.09
N ALA A 257 9.51 0.12 -7.46
CA ALA A 257 9.69 -1.10 -6.67
C ALA A 257 11.17 -1.45 -6.48
N TYR A 258 11.99 -1.32 -7.52
CA TYR A 258 13.43 -1.57 -7.48
C TYR A 258 14.15 -0.67 -6.48
N PHE A 259 13.90 0.64 -6.51
CA PHE A 259 14.49 1.57 -5.55
C PHE A 259 14.01 1.31 -4.12
N CYS A 260 12.72 1.05 -3.92
CA CYS A 260 12.17 0.79 -2.59
C CYS A 260 12.59 -0.57 -2.02
N ALA A 261 12.90 -1.56 -2.86
CA ALA A 261 13.31 -2.88 -2.39
C ALA A 261 14.65 -2.87 -1.65
N LYS A 262 15.50 -1.87 -1.90
CA LYS A 262 16.73 -1.66 -1.11
C LYS A 262 16.43 -1.53 0.38
N TYR A 263 15.31 -0.88 0.71
CA TYR A 263 14.90 -0.59 2.08
C TYR A 263 13.82 -1.55 2.61
N ASP A 264 12.88 -1.99 1.78
CA ASP A 264 11.91 -3.01 2.19
C ASP A 264 11.32 -3.79 1.03
N ARG A 265 11.67 -5.08 0.98
CA ARG A 265 11.11 -6.06 0.04
C ARG A 265 9.59 -6.12 0.09
N LYS A 266 8.96 -6.02 1.27
CA LYS A 266 7.48 -6.11 1.37
C LYS A 266 6.78 -4.88 0.78
N THR A 267 7.41 -3.72 0.87
CA THR A 267 6.87 -2.47 0.30
C THR A 267 7.01 -2.45 -1.22
N ALA A 268 8.05 -3.08 -1.77
CA ALA A 268 8.25 -3.19 -3.23
C ALA A 268 7.06 -3.86 -3.97
N TYR A 269 6.43 -4.88 -3.40
CA TYR A 269 5.26 -5.52 -4.05
C TYR A 269 4.07 -4.56 -4.24
N ARG A 270 3.93 -3.55 -3.37
CA ARG A 270 2.79 -2.62 -3.40
C ARG A 270 2.73 -1.85 -4.71
N TYR A 271 3.88 -1.48 -5.27
CA TYR A 271 3.94 -0.77 -6.56
C TYR A 271 3.45 -1.64 -7.72
N ILE A 272 3.77 -2.93 -7.72
CA ILE A 272 3.25 -3.85 -8.75
C ILE A 272 1.75 -4.10 -8.55
N TYR A 273 1.26 -4.19 -7.30
CA TYR A 273 -0.18 -4.23 -7.04
C TYR A 273 -0.92 -2.98 -7.54
N ILE A 274 -0.33 -1.78 -7.40
CA ILE A 274 -0.89 -0.55 -7.97
C ILE A 274 -1.01 -0.68 -9.50
N SER A 275 0.03 -1.15 -10.17
CA SER A 275 -0.01 -1.39 -11.61
C SER A 275 -1.07 -2.43 -12.00
N LEU A 276 -1.20 -3.53 -11.24
CA LEU A 276 -2.23 -4.55 -11.46
C LEU A 276 -3.64 -3.96 -11.40
N ILE A 277 -3.93 -3.15 -10.38
CA ILE A 277 -5.23 -2.51 -10.21
C ILE A 277 -5.55 -1.62 -11.41
N ILE A 278 -4.61 -0.77 -11.84
CA ILE A 278 -4.81 0.13 -12.98
C ILE A 278 -5.10 -0.68 -14.24
N VAL A 279 -4.26 -1.68 -14.54
CA VAL A 279 -4.43 -2.55 -15.71
C VAL A 279 -5.79 -3.26 -15.68
N MET A 280 -6.21 -3.77 -14.52
CA MET A 280 -7.51 -4.43 -14.37
C MET A 280 -8.67 -3.49 -14.64
N VAL A 281 -8.62 -2.22 -14.21
CA VAL A 281 -9.64 -1.23 -14.53
C VAL A 281 -9.77 -1.06 -16.04
N PHE A 282 -8.67 -0.81 -16.74
CA PHE A 282 -8.71 -0.65 -18.20
C PHE A 282 -9.18 -1.92 -18.92
N PHE A 283 -8.72 -3.09 -18.46
CA PHE A 283 -9.10 -4.37 -19.05
C PHE A 283 -10.60 -4.68 -18.88
N VAL A 284 -11.16 -4.40 -17.69
CA VAL A 284 -12.61 -4.54 -17.44
C VAL A 284 -13.42 -3.59 -18.31
N ILE A 285 -12.97 -2.35 -18.48
CA ILE A 285 -13.61 -1.37 -19.38
C ILE A 285 -13.58 -1.89 -20.81
N GLN A 286 -12.43 -2.39 -21.28
CA GLN A 286 -12.28 -2.96 -22.63
C GLN A 286 -13.22 -4.16 -22.85
N ILE A 287 -13.27 -5.11 -21.90
CA ILE A 287 -14.20 -6.25 -21.97
C ILE A 287 -15.65 -5.76 -22.02
N ARG A 288 -16.02 -4.77 -21.20
CA ARG A 288 -17.38 -4.22 -21.19
C ARG A 288 -17.77 -3.60 -22.53
N ILE A 289 -16.85 -2.90 -23.19
CA ILE A 289 -17.07 -2.33 -24.52
C ILE A 289 -17.23 -3.46 -25.54
N LEU A 290 -16.31 -4.44 -25.53
CA LEU A 290 -16.34 -5.56 -26.46
C LEU A 290 -17.58 -6.45 -26.30
N SER A 291 -18.06 -6.67 -25.08
CA SER A 291 -19.25 -7.49 -24.83
C SER A 291 -20.57 -6.80 -25.22
N ARG A 292 -20.61 -5.46 -25.16
CA ARG A 292 -21.84 -4.70 -25.47
C ARG A 292 -21.92 -4.28 -26.94
N PHE A 293 -20.78 -4.02 -27.57
CA PHE A 293 -20.69 -3.45 -28.92
C PHE A 293 -19.90 -4.33 -29.89
N GLY A 294 -18.99 -5.18 -29.43
CA GLY A 294 -18.46 -6.24 -30.25
C GLY A 294 -19.53 -7.31 -30.40
N ASN A 295 -19.75 -7.81 -31.61
CA ASN A 295 -20.67 -8.93 -31.84
C ASN A 295 -20.04 -10.25 -31.33
N ILE A 296 -19.76 -10.31 -30.02
CA ILE A 296 -19.04 -11.38 -29.31
C ILE A 296 -19.96 -12.01 -28.27
#